data_AF-A0A8C0F8J3-F1
#
_entry.id   AF-A0A8C0F8J3-F1
#
_cell.length_a   1.000
_cell.length_b   1.000
_cell.length_c   1.000
_cell.angle_alpha   90.00
_cell.angle_beta   90.00
_cell.angle_gamma   90.00
#
_symmetry.space_group_name_H-M   'P 1'
#
loop_
_entity.id
_entity.type
_entity.pdbx_description
1 polymer ?
#
loop_
_entity_poly.entity_id
_entity_poly.type
_entity_poly.pdbx_seq_one_letter_code
_entity_poly.pdbx_strand_id
1 'polypeptide(L)' 'PPAVAPWYHGKMNRKEAEKLLKVNGDFLVRESTTTPGQYVLTGLPWGLQELPGHWASPPVPWGTPLG' A
#
# COMPACT_ATOMS: atom_id res chain seq x y z
N PRO A 1 15.36 4.85 27.54
CA PRO A 1 15.37 4.91 26.07
C PRO A 1 14.49 6.07 25.58
N PRO A 2 14.96 6.95 24.67
CA PRO A 2 14.06 7.95 24.11
C PRO A 2 12.87 7.20 23.52
N ALA A 3 11.67 7.68 23.83
CA ALA A 3 10.40 7.09 23.44
C ALA A 3 10.48 6.63 21.98
N VAL A 4 10.30 5.33 21.75
CA VAL A 4 10.32 4.73 20.42
C VAL A 4 9.43 5.56 19.51
N ALA A 5 9.98 6.01 18.38
CA ALA A 5 9.26 6.88 17.47
C ALA A 5 7.92 6.24 17.08
N PRO A 6 6.81 7.01 17.04
CA PRO A 6 5.47 6.45 16.86
C PRO A 6 5.27 5.73 15.51
N TRP A 7 6.15 5.98 14.54
CA TRP A 7 6.18 5.35 13.23
C TRP A 7 7.05 4.08 13.17
N TYR A 8 7.75 3.72 14.25
CA TYR A 8 8.58 2.52 14.32
C TYR A 8 7.86 1.40 15.07
N HIS A 9 7.67 0.26 14.39
CA HIS A 9 6.86 -0.85 14.90
C HIS A 9 7.69 -2.08 15.32
N GLY A 10 9.02 -1.97 15.37
CA GLY A 10 9.88 -3.11 15.72
C GLY A 10 9.89 -4.20 14.64
N LYS A 11 10.11 -5.44 15.06
CA LYS A 11 10.10 -6.62 14.18
C LYS A 11 8.67 -6.92 13.72
N MET A 12 8.42 -6.75 12.43
CA MET A 12 7.10 -6.94 11.84
C MET A 12 7.22 -7.44 10.41
N ASN A 13 6.35 -8.38 10.01
CA ASN A 13 6.36 -8.88 8.64
C ASN A 13 5.63 -7.90 7.69
N ARG A 14 5.81 -8.09 6.38
CA ARG A 14 5.22 -7.22 5.36
C ARG A 14 3.68 -7.17 5.43
N LYS A 15 3.03 -8.32 5.61
CA LYS A 15 1.57 -8.46 5.59
C LYS A 15 0.91 -7.77 6.79
N GLU A 16 1.55 -7.80 7.96
CA GLU A 16 1.11 -7.06 9.14
C GLU A 16 1.23 -5.56 8.93
N ALA A 17 2.35 -5.10 8.37
CA ALA A 17 2.59 -3.68 8.10
C ALA A 17 1.57 -3.10 7.10
N GLU A 18 1.31 -3.80 5.99
CA GLU A 18 0.33 -3.37 4.98
C GLU A 18 -1.08 -3.23 5.55
N LYS A 19 -1.48 -4.05 6.54
CA LYS A 19 -2.79 -3.95 7.19
C LYS A 19 -2.95 -2.75 8.11
N LEU A 20 -1.85 -2.17 8.60
CA LEU A 20 -1.89 -1.02 9.49
C LEU A 20 -2.09 0.30 8.74
N LEU A 21 -1.76 0.32 7.45
CA LEU A 21 -1.90 1.49 6.60
C LEU A 21 -3.35 1.58 6.09
N LYS A 22 -4.01 2.70 6.35
CA LYS A 22 -5.44 2.87 6.07
C LYS A 22 -5.72 4.04 5.15
N VAL A 23 -4.91 5.08 5.25
CA VAL A 23 -5.07 6.33 4.52
C VAL A 23 -3.90 6.50 3.57
N ASN A 24 -4.17 7.06 2.39
CA ASN A 24 -3.13 7.36 1.44
C ASN A 24 -2.08 8.30 2.08
N GLY A 25 -0.81 7.95 1.92
CA GLY A 25 0.30 8.64 2.56
C GLY A 25 0.68 8.08 3.94
N ASP A 26 -0.08 7.11 4.48
CA ASP A 26 0.34 6.40 5.68
C ASP A 26 1.66 5.68 5.42
N PHE A 27 2.53 5.69 6.43
CA PHE A 27 3.78 4.95 6.40
C PHE A 27 4.16 4.45 7.80
N LEU A 28 4.99 3.42 7.82
CA LEU A 28 5.66 2.95 9.02
C LEU A 28 7.02 2.35 8.68
N VAL A 29 7.92 2.31 9.67
CA VAL A 29 9.21 1.63 9.60
C VAL A 29 9.14 0.37 10.45
N ARG A 30 9.65 -0.73 9.90
CA ARG A 30 9.76 -2.03 10.58
C ARG A 30 11.13 -2.65 10.41
N GLU A 31 11.56 -3.45 11.38
CA GLU A 31 12.70 -4.36 11.21
C GLU A 31 12.21 -5.63 10.48
N SER A 32 13.00 -6.09 9.51
CA SER A 32 12.73 -7.30 8.77
C SER A 32 12.79 -8.53 9.68
N THR A 33 11.76 -9.38 9.60
CA THR A 33 11.72 -10.64 10.35
C THR A 33 12.62 -11.72 9.74
N THR A 34 12.97 -11.63 8.46
CA THR A 34 13.84 -12.59 7.76
C THR A 34 15.30 -12.18 7.78
N THR A 35 15.57 -10.87 7.88
CA THR A 35 16.93 -10.32 7.84
C THR A 35 17.13 -9.36 9.01
N PRO A 36 17.56 -9.84 10.19
CA PRO A 36 17.78 -9.00 11.36
C PRO A 36 18.70 -7.81 11.06
N GLY A 37 18.39 -6.64 11.63
CA GLY A 37 19.13 -5.40 11.39
C GLY A 37 18.79 -4.67 10.08
N GLN A 38 17.97 -5.24 9.19
CA GLN A 38 17.41 -4.51 8.06
C GLN A 38 16.12 -3.80 8.45
N TYR A 39 16.04 -2.51 8.12
CA TYR A 39 14.86 -1.69 8.33
C TYR A 39 14.17 -1.41 7.00
N VAL A 40 12.85 -1.49 7.01
CA VAL A 40 12.00 -1.37 5.82
C VAL A 40 10.96 -0.29 6.06
N LEU A 41 10.88 0.67 5.14
CA LEU A 41 9.79 1.63 5.05
C LEU A 41 8.63 0.99 4.28
N THR A 42 7.46 0.90 4.90
CA THR A 42 6.23 0.42 4.26
C THR A 42 5.25 1.58 4.21
N GLY A 43 4.63 1.86 3.05
CA GLY A 43 3.70 2.97 2.90
C GLY A 43 2.58 2.68 1.91
N LEU A 44 1.47 3.40 2.05
CA LEU A 44 0.28 3.26 1.20
C LEU A 44 0.26 4.42 0.19
N PRO A 45 0.63 4.18 -1.07
CA PRO A 45 0.64 5.23 -2.08
C PRO A 45 -0.77 5.56 -2.54
N TRP A 46 -0.96 6.82 -2.95
CA TRP A 46 -2.23 7.41 -3.38
C TRP A 46 -2.92 6.69 -4.56
N GLY A 47 -2.23 5.79 -5.26
CA GLY A 47 -2.72 5.08 -6.45
C GLY A 47 -2.87 3.57 -6.33
N LEU A 48 -2.61 2.96 -5.16
CA LEU A 48 -2.78 1.50 -4.95
C LEU A 48 -4.11 1.12 -4.31
N GLN A 49 -5.01 2.06 -4.05
CA GLN A 49 -6.37 1.72 -3.70
C GLN A 49 -7.04 1.22 -4.98
N GLU A 50 -7.08 -0.10 -5.14
CA GLU A 50 -7.89 -0.82 -6.13
C GLU A 50 -9.31 -0.27 -6.05
N LEU A 51 -9.61 0.79 -6.81
CA LEU A 51 -10.93 1.39 -6.83
C LEU A 51 -11.87 0.29 -7.34
N PRO A 52 -12.88 -0.13 -6.56
CA PRO A 52 -13.86 -1.06 -7.09
C PRO A 52 -14.65 -0.32 -8.18
N GLY A 53 -14.34 -0.58 -9.45
CA GLY A 53 -15.28 -0.35 -10.54
C GLY A 53 -14.96 0.70 -11.62
N HIS A 54 -13.74 1.21 -11.81
CA HIS A 54 -13.45 2.08 -12.99
C HIS A 54 -12.82 1.35 -14.19
N TRP A 55 -12.51 0.06 -14.09
CA TRP A 55 -12.14 -0.76 -15.26
C TRP A 55 -13.36 -1.14 -16.13
N ALA A 56 -14.58 -0.86 -15.67
CA ALA A 56 -15.82 -1.19 -16.36
C ALA A 56 -16.20 -0.18 -17.46
N SER A 57 -15.27 0.15 -18.36
CA SER A 57 -15.62 0.55 -19.71
C SER A 57 -15.01 -0.47 -20.67
N PRO A 58 -15.80 -1.36 -21.30
CA PRO A 58 -15.26 -2.12 -22.41
C PRO A 58 -14.79 -1.11 -23.47
N PRO A 59 -13.67 -1.36 -24.18
CA PRO A 59 -13.36 -0.58 -25.36
C PRO A 59 -14.56 -0.73 -26.29
N VAL A 60 -15.18 0.39 -26.65
CA VAL A 60 -16.24 0.42 -27.66
C VAL A 60 -15.66 -0.28 -28.89
N PRO A 61 -16.21 -1.42 -29.35
CA PRO A 61 -15.68 -2.05 -30.55
C PRO A 61 -15.92 -1.08 -31.70
N TRP A 62 -14.85 -0.73 -32.40
CA TRP A 62 -14.89 0.15 -33.56
C TRP A 62 -15.92 -0.41 -34.56
N GLY A 63 -17.01 0.34 -34.81
CA GLY A 63 -17.96 -0.02 -35.85
C GLY A 63 -19.45 0.02 -35.50
N THR A 64 -19.92 0.88 -34.62
CA THR A 64 -21.36 1.21 -34.58
C THR A 64 -21.63 2.38 -35.53
N PRO A 65 -22.31 2.20 -36.67
CA PRO A 65 -22.77 3.31 -37.49
C PRO A 65 -23.94 3.97 -36.77
N LEU A 66 -23.84 5.27 -36.49
CA LEU A 66 -24.99 6.08 -36.10
C LEU A 66 -25.67 6.56 -37.39
N GLY A 67 -26.79 5.92 -37.74
CA GLY A 67 -27.73 6.40 -38.76
C GLY A 67 -27.37 6.07 -40.19
#